data_AF-A0A821HY76-F1
#
_entry.id   AF-A0A821HY76-F1
#
_cell.length_a   1.000
_cell.length_b   1.000
_cell.length_c   1.000
_cell.angle_alpha   90.00
_cell.angle_beta   90.00
_cell.angle_gamma   90.00
#
_symmetry.space_group_name_H-M   'P 1'
#
loop_
_entity.id
_entity.type
_entity.pdbx_description
1 polymer ?
#
loop_
_entity_poly.entity_id
_entity_poly.type
_entity_poly.pdbx_seq_one_letter_code
_entity_poly.pdbx_strand_id
1 'polypeptide(L)'
;MRLEELSSLSRFDEVYKYINGVEKIEHWKREFLDRYRTLSGKMEEYKDDIGNLRKQLNIVQTLSCLDEFCGNTRFKHLYTKYHVDMGKDVRDAYRNVLNYVSEWDYANASIWLSEIDGKPLNQKAIAQIRHALQSSLTKLMKDTKCMAHWLHGKIEKEEDNREEIKRIKDNIEKIQMALSRSNIVDLLEVKTKSDLNNFDADINEILSEIILKGLCSIEKLMVTDHFAEAEQGMKNISHVQRELIGYFTSDRVDKKTTELREKL
;
A
#
# COMPACT_ATOMS: atom_id res chain seq x y z
N MET A 1 23.63 -31.88 -40.42
CA MET A 1 24.72 -31.86 -41.41
C MET A 1 25.70 -30.77 -40.98
N ARG A 2 26.95 -31.12 -40.68
CA ARG A 2 27.98 -30.16 -40.23
C ARG A 2 28.44 -29.31 -41.41
N LEU A 3 28.90 -28.08 -41.19
CA LEU A 3 29.44 -27.21 -42.26
C LEU A 3 30.59 -27.87 -43.03
N GLU A 4 31.37 -28.69 -42.33
CA GLU A 4 32.45 -29.52 -42.89
C GLU A 4 31.94 -30.58 -43.86
N GLU A 5 30.77 -31.18 -43.59
CA GLU A 5 30.12 -32.16 -44.48
C GLU A 5 29.62 -31.48 -45.77
N LEU A 6 29.12 -30.25 -45.68
CA LEU A 6 28.73 -29.44 -46.85
C LEU A 6 29.95 -29.03 -47.70
N SER A 7 31.07 -28.72 -47.07
CA SER A 7 32.32 -28.39 -47.78
C SER A 7 32.92 -29.60 -48.53
N SER A 8 32.61 -30.83 -48.10
CA SER A 8 33.04 -32.06 -48.78
C SER A 8 32.38 -32.29 -50.16
N LEU A 9 31.24 -31.63 -50.40
CA LEU A 9 30.54 -31.66 -51.70
C LEU A 9 31.26 -30.85 -52.78
N SER A 10 32.28 -30.05 -52.42
CA SER A 10 33.17 -29.37 -53.37
C SER A 10 33.88 -30.32 -54.35
N ARG A 11 33.92 -31.62 -54.03
CA ARG A 11 34.44 -32.68 -54.90
C ARG A 11 33.49 -33.05 -56.05
N PHE A 12 32.24 -32.57 -56.01
CA PHE A 12 31.21 -32.80 -57.02
C PHE A 12 30.76 -31.45 -57.60
N ASP A 13 31.51 -30.93 -58.57
CA ASP A 13 31.36 -29.57 -59.11
C ASP A 13 29.93 -29.21 -59.58
N GLU A 14 29.20 -30.14 -60.20
CA GLU A 14 27.82 -29.88 -60.62
C GLU A 14 26.87 -29.75 -59.42
N VAL A 15 27.02 -30.59 -58.40
CA VAL A 15 26.21 -30.53 -57.17
C VAL A 15 26.56 -29.29 -56.36
N TYR A 16 27.84 -28.93 -56.27
CA TYR A 16 28.31 -27.75 -55.56
C TYR A 16 27.87 -26.43 -56.22
N LYS A 17 27.80 -26.38 -57.57
CA LYS A 17 27.24 -25.26 -58.33
C LYS A 17 25.78 -24.96 -57.96
N TYR A 18 24.96 -25.97 -57.72
CA TYR A 18 23.56 -25.80 -57.32
C TYR A 18 23.40 -25.63 -55.79
N ILE A 19 24.26 -26.28 -55.01
CA ILE A 19 24.30 -26.24 -53.55
C ILE A 19 25.41 -25.28 -53.13
N ASN A 20 25.23 -24.00 -53.44
CA ASN A 20 26.04 -22.93 -52.86
C ASN A 20 25.65 -22.68 -51.38
N GLY A 21 25.60 -23.77 -50.61
CA GLY A 21 25.01 -23.82 -49.28
C GLY A 21 25.87 -23.07 -48.26
N VAL A 22 27.18 -23.19 -48.37
CA VAL A 22 28.13 -22.50 -47.46
C VAL A 22 28.01 -20.98 -47.63
N GLU A 23 28.05 -20.47 -48.86
CA GLU A 23 27.98 -19.03 -49.12
C GLU A 23 26.59 -18.45 -48.79
N LYS A 24 25.51 -19.21 -49.04
CA LYS A 24 24.15 -18.85 -48.59
C LYS A 24 24.05 -18.81 -47.06
N ILE A 25 24.60 -19.80 -46.36
CA ILE A 25 24.60 -19.84 -44.88
C ILE A 25 25.39 -18.65 -44.32
N GLU A 26 26.57 -18.35 -44.87
CA GLU A 26 27.38 -17.19 -44.44
C GLU A 26 26.72 -15.84 -44.80
N HIS A 27 25.99 -15.76 -45.91
CA HIS A 27 25.16 -14.59 -46.23
C HIS A 27 24.04 -14.40 -45.19
N TRP A 28 23.26 -15.45 -44.88
CA TRP A 28 22.20 -15.39 -43.87
C TRP A 28 22.73 -15.09 -42.47
N LYS A 29 23.90 -15.61 -42.12
CA LYS A 29 24.59 -15.30 -40.86
C LYS A 29 24.94 -13.83 -40.77
N ARG A 30 25.46 -13.22 -41.85
CA ARG A 30 25.75 -11.77 -41.89
C ARG A 30 24.47 -10.93 -41.77
N GLU A 31 23.44 -11.25 -42.54
CA GLU A 31 22.12 -10.59 -42.47
C GLU A 31 21.53 -10.66 -41.06
N PHE A 32 21.60 -11.83 -40.43
CA PHE A 32 21.13 -12.02 -39.06
C PHE A 32 21.90 -11.15 -38.05
N LEU A 33 23.24 -11.15 -38.12
CA LEU A 33 24.08 -10.35 -37.23
C LEU A 33 23.86 -8.84 -37.42
N ASP A 34 23.61 -8.39 -38.64
CA ASP A 34 23.36 -6.97 -38.93
C ASP A 34 21.99 -6.53 -38.40
N ARG A 35 20.95 -7.35 -38.58
CA ARG A 35 19.64 -7.13 -37.95
C ARG A 35 19.71 -7.14 -36.43
N TYR A 36 20.47 -8.07 -35.85
CA TYR A 36 20.71 -8.14 -34.40
C TYR A 36 21.36 -6.84 -33.89
N ARG A 37 22.40 -6.33 -34.57
CA ARG A 37 23.05 -5.06 -34.20
C ARG A 37 22.10 -3.88 -34.32
N THR A 38 21.37 -3.78 -35.43
CA THR A 38 20.41 -2.71 -35.67
C THR A 38 19.31 -2.70 -34.62
N LEU A 39 18.75 -3.87 -34.27
CA LEU A 39 17.73 -3.99 -33.23
C LEU A 39 18.27 -3.57 -31.86
N SER A 40 19.48 -4.00 -31.50
CA SER A 40 20.12 -3.60 -30.24
C SER A 40 20.31 -2.07 -30.16
N GLY A 41 20.75 -1.44 -31.26
CA GLY A 41 20.92 0.02 -31.32
C GLY A 41 19.59 0.76 -31.19
N LYS A 42 18.57 0.33 -31.92
CA LYS A 42 17.21 0.91 -31.82
C LYS A 42 16.63 0.81 -30.41
N MET A 43 16.85 -0.30 -29.72
CA MET A 43 16.39 -0.45 -28.32
C MET A 43 17.17 0.46 -27.38
N GLU A 44 18.47 0.63 -27.59
CA GLU A 44 19.28 1.53 -26.75
C GLU A 44 18.83 3.00 -26.85
N GLU A 45 18.35 3.42 -28.02
CA GLU A 45 17.80 4.76 -28.29
C GLU A 45 16.36 4.96 -27.79
N TYR A 46 15.60 3.87 -27.59
CA TYR A 46 14.19 3.91 -27.18
C TYR A 46 14.04 4.15 -25.67
N LYS A 47 14.38 5.36 -25.19
CA LYS A 47 14.44 5.71 -23.76
C LYS A 47 13.18 6.39 -23.17
N ASP A 48 12.25 6.86 -23.98
CA ASP A 48 11.36 7.95 -23.52
C ASP A 48 9.99 7.55 -22.97
N ASP A 49 9.72 6.26 -22.72
CA ASP A 49 8.40 5.88 -22.18
C ASP A 49 8.51 4.86 -21.03
N ILE A 50 8.56 5.39 -19.81
CA ILE A 50 8.56 4.62 -18.55
C ILE A 50 7.38 3.64 -18.52
N GLY A 51 6.25 3.96 -19.17
CA GLY A 51 5.08 3.08 -19.27
C GLY A 51 5.32 1.79 -20.07
N ASN A 52 6.33 1.77 -20.95
CA ASN A 52 6.66 0.62 -21.80
C ASN A 52 7.92 -0.15 -21.35
N LEU A 53 8.62 0.30 -20.31
CA LEU A 53 9.83 -0.33 -19.77
C LEU A 53 9.64 -1.82 -19.44
N ARG A 54 8.46 -2.25 -18.95
CA ARG A 54 8.17 -3.66 -18.66
C ARG A 54 8.14 -4.53 -19.92
N LYS A 55 7.52 -4.04 -20.99
CA LYS A 55 7.49 -4.74 -22.28
C LYS A 55 8.90 -4.82 -22.86
N GLN A 56 9.64 -3.72 -22.77
CA GLN A 56 11.03 -3.66 -23.22
C GLN A 56 11.92 -4.62 -22.43
N LEU A 57 11.78 -4.69 -21.10
CA LEU A 57 12.52 -5.63 -20.27
C LEU A 57 12.27 -7.08 -20.70
N ASN A 58 11.01 -7.47 -20.92
CA ASN A 58 10.65 -8.81 -21.40
C ASN A 58 11.21 -9.10 -22.79
N ILE A 59 11.13 -8.14 -23.70
CA ILE A 59 11.65 -8.29 -25.06
C ILE A 59 13.18 -8.44 -25.02
N VAL A 60 13.88 -7.57 -24.30
CA VAL A 60 15.34 -7.60 -24.18
C VAL A 60 15.82 -8.86 -23.44
N GLN A 61 15.08 -9.33 -22.43
CA GLN A 61 15.35 -10.60 -21.77
C GLN A 61 15.24 -11.77 -22.76
N THR A 62 14.18 -11.79 -23.58
CA THR A 62 13.99 -12.83 -24.59
C THR A 62 15.10 -12.78 -25.64
N LEU A 63 15.48 -11.59 -26.08
CA LEU A 63 16.56 -11.38 -27.05
C LEU A 63 17.95 -11.68 -26.48
N SER A 64 18.13 -11.65 -25.15
CA SER A 64 19.39 -12.05 -24.51
C SER A 64 19.73 -13.53 -24.74
N CYS A 65 18.76 -14.38 -25.08
CA CYS A 65 19.03 -15.76 -25.50
C CYS A 65 19.78 -15.83 -26.84
N LEU A 66 19.72 -14.78 -27.67
CA LEU A 66 20.43 -14.70 -28.94
C LEU A 66 21.88 -14.24 -28.79
N ASP A 67 22.26 -13.71 -27.63
CA ASP A 67 23.61 -13.19 -27.35
C ASP A 67 24.67 -14.29 -27.52
N GLU A 68 24.41 -15.49 -27.00
CA GLU A 68 25.30 -16.65 -27.11
C GLU A 68 25.48 -17.10 -28.56
N PHE A 69 24.38 -17.16 -29.32
CA PHE A 69 24.41 -17.49 -30.75
C PHE A 69 25.17 -16.45 -31.59
N CYS A 70 25.07 -15.17 -31.21
CA CYS A 70 25.76 -14.06 -31.86
C CYS A 70 27.20 -13.85 -31.36
N GLY A 71 27.67 -14.62 -30.37
CA GLY A 71 28.99 -14.41 -29.74
C GLY A 71 29.16 -13.03 -29.13
N ASN A 72 28.09 -12.44 -28.58
CA ASN A 72 28.06 -11.08 -28.02
C ASN A 72 27.29 -11.07 -26.70
N THR A 73 27.14 -9.92 -26.04
CA THR A 73 26.40 -9.74 -24.78
C THR A 73 25.57 -8.46 -24.76
N ARG A 74 25.16 -7.93 -25.94
CA ARG A 74 24.49 -6.63 -26.04
C ARG A 74 23.13 -6.61 -25.38
N PHE A 75 22.27 -7.60 -25.64
CA PHE A 75 20.95 -7.63 -25.02
C PHE A 75 21.02 -7.96 -23.52
N LYS A 76 22.00 -8.75 -23.07
CA LYS A 76 22.27 -8.97 -21.65
C LYS A 76 22.70 -7.69 -20.93
N HIS A 77 23.52 -6.85 -21.55
CA HIS A 77 23.86 -5.52 -21.02
C HIS A 77 22.65 -4.58 -20.99
N LEU A 78 21.86 -4.54 -22.08
CA LEU A 78 20.62 -3.75 -22.13
C LEU A 78 19.63 -4.20 -21.06
N TYR A 79 19.47 -5.51 -20.84
CA TYR A 79 18.62 -6.07 -19.80
C TYR A 79 19.08 -5.59 -18.42
N THR A 80 20.39 -5.69 -18.15
CA THR A 80 20.96 -5.25 -16.88
C THR A 80 20.75 -3.75 -16.66
N LYS A 81 20.96 -2.92 -17.69
CA LYS A 81 20.75 -1.48 -17.65
C LYS A 81 19.30 -1.12 -17.34
N TYR A 82 18.34 -1.65 -18.11
CA TYR A 82 16.92 -1.44 -17.86
C TYR A 82 16.47 -1.95 -16.48
N HIS A 83 17.00 -3.08 -16.04
CA HIS A 83 16.71 -3.62 -14.71
C HIS A 83 17.24 -2.71 -13.59
N VAL A 84 18.44 -2.13 -13.75
CA VAL A 84 19.03 -1.18 -12.79
C VAL A 84 18.23 0.12 -12.74
N ASP A 85 17.88 0.67 -13.91
CA ASP A 85 17.12 1.91 -14.03
C ASP A 85 15.72 1.75 -13.40
N MET A 86 14.99 0.70 -13.75
CA MET A 86 13.72 0.35 -13.09
C MET A 86 13.89 0.13 -11.58
N GLY A 87 14.96 -0.53 -11.17
CA GLY A 87 15.20 -0.85 -9.77
C GLY A 87 15.42 0.38 -8.90
N LYS A 88 15.93 1.50 -9.43
CA LYS A 88 16.13 2.73 -8.65
C LYS A 88 14.80 3.42 -8.35
N ASP A 89 14.00 3.68 -9.37
CA ASP A 89 12.72 4.40 -9.22
C ASP A 89 11.71 3.62 -8.39
N VAL A 90 11.66 2.30 -8.56
CA VAL A 90 10.78 1.41 -7.80
C VAL A 90 11.21 1.34 -6.32
N ARG A 91 12.51 1.40 -6.01
CA ARG A 91 13.02 1.37 -4.63
C ARG A 91 12.68 2.64 -3.87
N ASP A 92 12.74 3.80 -4.52
CA ASP A 92 12.45 5.07 -3.87
C ASP A 92 10.95 5.22 -3.60
N ALA A 93 10.11 4.89 -4.59
CA ALA A 93 8.66 4.87 -4.39
C ALA A 93 8.23 3.84 -3.33
N TYR A 94 8.81 2.63 -3.33
CA TYR A 94 8.60 1.64 -2.26
C TYR A 94 8.96 2.18 -0.87
N ARG A 95 10.10 2.85 -0.75
CA ARG A 95 10.55 3.44 0.52
C ARG A 95 9.59 4.52 0.99
N ASN A 96 9.12 5.36 0.07
CA ASN A 96 8.14 6.40 0.37
C ASN A 96 6.82 5.81 0.86
N VAL A 97 6.30 4.75 0.20
CA VAL A 97 5.10 4.05 0.68
C VAL A 97 5.29 3.57 2.12
N LEU A 98 6.41 2.91 2.44
CA LEU A 98 6.66 2.42 3.79
C LEU A 98 6.79 3.54 4.83
N ASN A 99 7.42 4.66 4.46
CA ASN A 99 7.54 5.82 5.34
C ASN A 99 6.16 6.43 5.64
N TYR A 100 5.32 6.66 4.62
CA TYR A 100 3.99 7.19 4.85
C TYR A 100 3.10 6.22 5.65
N VAL A 101 3.22 4.91 5.43
CA VAL A 101 2.53 3.90 6.25
C VAL A 101 2.97 3.92 7.71
N SER A 102 4.26 4.17 7.98
CA SER A 102 4.78 4.26 9.36
C SER A 102 4.37 5.56 10.07
N GLU A 103 4.15 6.62 9.30
CA GLU A 103 3.64 7.92 9.76
C GLU A 103 2.10 8.00 9.82
N TRP A 104 1.39 6.92 9.46
CA TRP A 104 -0.08 6.84 9.34
C TRP A 104 -0.69 7.79 8.30
N ASP A 105 0.08 8.20 7.30
CA ASP A 105 -0.38 9.03 6.19
C ASP A 105 -0.82 8.15 5.01
N TYR A 106 -2.01 7.57 5.15
CA TYR A 106 -2.55 6.66 4.13
C TYR A 106 -2.93 7.37 2.82
N ALA A 107 -3.12 8.70 2.84
CA ALA A 107 -3.38 9.47 1.64
C ALA A 107 -2.13 9.53 0.75
N ASN A 108 -0.98 9.92 1.31
CA ASN A 108 0.28 9.92 0.57
C ASN A 108 0.77 8.50 0.25
N ALA A 109 0.58 7.54 1.16
CA ALA A 109 0.89 6.13 0.87
C ALA A 109 0.11 5.62 -0.36
N SER A 110 -1.17 5.99 -0.49
CA SER A 110 -2.00 5.66 -1.65
C SER A 110 -1.48 6.29 -2.94
N ILE A 111 -1.03 7.55 -2.92
CA ILE A 111 -0.48 8.23 -4.10
C ILE A 111 0.76 7.49 -4.60
N TRP A 112 1.72 7.22 -3.71
CA TRP A 112 2.96 6.53 -4.04
C TRP A 112 2.74 5.07 -4.43
N LEU A 113 1.72 4.41 -3.88
CA LEU A 113 1.31 3.07 -4.31
C LEU A 113 0.85 3.05 -5.77
N SER A 114 0.11 4.06 -6.21
CA SER A 114 -0.32 4.18 -7.61
C SER A 114 0.86 4.42 -8.56
N GLU A 115 1.93 5.08 -8.11
CA GLU A 115 3.14 5.28 -8.92
C GLU A 115 3.95 4.00 -9.18
N ILE A 116 3.71 2.97 -8.37
CA ILE A 116 4.34 1.65 -8.52
C ILE A 116 3.38 0.60 -9.08
N ASP A 117 2.12 0.95 -9.30
CA ASP A 117 1.15 0.07 -9.94
C ASP A 117 1.56 -0.20 -11.39
N GLY A 118 1.49 -1.46 -11.82
CA GLY A 118 1.99 -1.91 -13.12
C GLY A 118 3.52 -2.00 -13.28
N LYS A 119 4.31 -1.40 -12.38
CA LYS A 119 5.77 -1.58 -12.36
C LYS A 119 6.13 -2.98 -11.85
N PRO A 120 7.21 -3.62 -12.35
CA PRO A 120 7.67 -4.91 -11.83
C PRO A 120 8.26 -4.75 -10.41
N LEU A 121 7.38 -4.65 -9.41
CA LEU A 121 7.79 -4.77 -8.02
C LEU A 121 8.21 -6.20 -7.73
N ASN A 122 9.31 -6.37 -7.00
CA ASN A 122 9.63 -7.65 -6.41
C ASN A 122 8.49 -8.05 -5.45
N GLN A 123 8.00 -9.29 -5.53
CA GLN A 123 6.98 -9.83 -4.62
C GLN A 123 7.33 -9.61 -3.14
N LYS A 124 8.63 -9.61 -2.80
CA LYS A 124 9.12 -9.28 -1.46
C LYS A 124 8.73 -7.87 -1.02
N ALA A 125 8.82 -6.87 -1.91
CA ALA A 125 8.48 -5.49 -1.61
C ALA A 125 6.97 -5.33 -1.36
N ILE A 126 6.14 -5.97 -2.20
CA ILE A 126 4.68 -6.01 -2.01
C ILE A 126 4.34 -6.66 -0.67
N ALA A 127 4.95 -7.80 -0.36
CA ALA A 127 4.73 -8.49 0.91
C ALA A 127 5.09 -7.60 2.12
N GLN A 128 6.18 -6.85 2.04
CA GLN A 128 6.58 -5.90 3.07
C GLN A 128 5.61 -4.73 3.23
N ILE A 129 5.11 -4.16 2.13
CA ILE A 129 4.08 -3.11 2.19
C ILE A 129 2.81 -3.66 2.84
N ARG A 130 2.34 -4.85 2.43
CA ARG A 130 1.17 -5.49 3.02
C ARG A 130 1.32 -5.67 4.53
N HIS A 131 2.45 -6.23 4.96
CA HIS A 131 2.73 -6.44 6.38
C HIS A 131 2.82 -5.11 7.16
N ALA A 132 3.50 -4.11 6.61
CA ALA A 132 3.62 -2.80 7.25
C ALA A 132 2.25 -2.12 7.40
N LEU A 133 1.42 -2.19 6.35
CA LEU A 133 0.08 -1.61 6.34
C LEU A 133 -0.82 -2.30 7.37
N GLN A 134 -0.85 -3.62 7.38
CA GLN A 134 -1.59 -4.42 8.37
C GLN A 134 -1.15 -4.07 9.79
N SER A 135 0.16 -4.10 10.05
CA SER A 135 0.71 -3.79 11.38
C SER A 135 0.38 -2.36 11.81
N SER A 136 0.47 -1.40 10.89
CA SER A 136 0.16 0.01 11.15
C SER A 136 -1.31 0.20 11.54
N LEU A 137 -2.24 -0.38 10.77
CA LEU A 137 -3.67 -0.31 11.03
C LEU A 137 -4.09 -1.07 12.29
N THR A 138 -3.56 -2.27 12.53
CA THR A 138 -3.82 -3.01 13.76
C THR A 138 -3.32 -2.25 14.99
N LYS A 139 -2.15 -1.62 14.90
CA LYS A 139 -1.62 -0.77 15.98
C LYS A 139 -2.54 0.43 16.20
N LEU A 140 -2.94 1.13 15.14
CA LEU A 140 -3.81 2.30 15.22
C LEU A 140 -5.17 1.96 15.85
N MET A 141 -5.80 0.85 15.45
CA MET A 141 -7.04 0.37 16.07
C MET A 141 -6.87 0.05 17.55
N LYS A 142 -5.77 -0.63 17.92
CA LYS A 142 -5.48 -0.99 19.31
C LYS A 142 -5.24 0.26 20.16
N ASP A 143 -4.44 1.20 19.66
CA ASP A 143 -4.11 2.44 20.36
C ASP A 143 -5.39 3.25 20.61
N THR A 144 -6.27 3.41 19.62
CA THR A 144 -7.57 4.06 19.79
C THR A 144 -8.46 3.36 20.81
N LYS A 145 -8.52 2.02 20.81
CA LYS A 145 -9.27 1.26 21.83
C LYS A 145 -8.69 1.51 23.23
N CYS A 146 -7.38 1.54 23.38
CA CYS A 146 -6.72 1.84 24.65
C CYS A 146 -7.00 3.27 25.12
N MET A 147 -6.94 4.26 24.24
CA MET A 147 -7.28 5.66 24.53
C MET A 147 -8.75 5.80 24.97
N ALA A 148 -9.66 5.15 24.26
CA ALA A 148 -11.08 5.11 24.63
C ALA A 148 -11.25 4.51 26.04
N HIS A 149 -10.66 3.34 26.33
CA HIS A 149 -10.72 2.74 27.66
C HIS A 149 -10.07 3.60 28.76
N TRP A 150 -9.04 4.40 28.45
CA TRP A 150 -8.41 5.28 29.42
C TRP A 150 -9.38 6.36 29.95
N LEU A 151 -10.36 6.78 29.14
CA LEU A 151 -11.41 7.72 29.56
C LEU A 151 -12.32 7.14 30.66
N HIS A 152 -12.26 5.83 30.89
CA HIS A 152 -13.02 5.17 31.93
C HIS A 152 -12.71 5.74 33.33
N GLY A 153 -13.73 6.30 33.99
CA GLY A 153 -13.59 6.93 35.31
C GLY A 153 -12.81 8.25 35.32
N LYS A 154 -12.42 8.77 34.14
CA LYS A 154 -11.71 10.03 33.96
C LYS A 154 -12.44 11.02 33.06
N ILE A 155 -13.54 10.59 32.41
CA ILE A 155 -14.31 11.42 31.48
C ILE A 155 -14.82 12.73 32.10
N GLU A 156 -15.01 12.75 33.42
CA GLU A 156 -15.43 13.92 34.20
C GLU A 156 -14.29 14.90 34.54
N LYS A 157 -13.03 14.60 34.17
CA LYS A 157 -11.86 15.47 34.41
C LYS A 157 -11.44 16.17 33.11
N GLU A 158 -11.76 17.46 33.00
CA GLU A 158 -11.77 18.20 31.73
C GLU A 158 -10.39 18.40 31.07
N GLU A 159 -9.33 18.71 31.82
CA GLU A 159 -8.02 18.98 31.21
C GLU A 159 -7.38 17.72 30.60
N ASP A 160 -7.67 16.56 31.21
CA ASP A 160 -7.12 15.26 30.85
C ASP A 160 -7.87 14.62 29.67
N ASN A 161 -9.16 14.91 29.49
CA ASN A 161 -9.99 14.22 28.49
C ASN A 161 -9.88 14.81 27.07
N ARG A 162 -9.58 16.11 26.92
CA ARG A 162 -9.57 16.78 25.61
C ARG A 162 -8.49 16.25 24.68
N GLU A 163 -7.27 16.06 25.17
CA GLU A 163 -6.17 15.56 24.35
C GLU A 163 -6.43 14.13 23.89
N GLU A 164 -6.96 13.27 24.77
CA GLU A 164 -7.28 11.88 24.43
C GLU A 164 -8.45 11.78 23.46
N ILE A 165 -9.50 12.61 23.61
CA ILE A 165 -10.60 12.68 22.62
C ILE A 165 -10.09 13.12 21.26
N LYS A 166 -9.19 14.12 21.21
CA LYS A 166 -8.57 14.55 19.96
C LYS A 166 -7.80 13.40 19.31
N ARG A 167 -6.97 12.67 20.08
CA ARG A 167 -6.21 11.52 19.56
C ARG A 167 -7.13 10.40 19.06
N ILE A 168 -8.23 10.12 19.74
CA ILE A 168 -9.24 9.15 19.29
C ILE A 168 -9.80 9.56 17.92
N LYS A 169 -10.22 10.82 17.78
CA LYS A 169 -10.74 11.36 16.51
C LYS A 169 -9.72 11.27 15.38
N ASP A 170 -8.51 11.77 15.63
CA ASP A 170 -7.41 11.75 14.65
C ASP A 170 -7.13 10.32 14.16
N ASN A 171 -7.20 9.33 15.05
CA ASN A 171 -6.98 7.93 14.69
C ASN A 171 -8.16 7.33 13.90
N ILE A 172 -9.40 7.66 14.25
CA ILE A 172 -10.59 7.23 13.49
C ILE A 172 -10.51 7.79 12.07
N GLU A 173 -10.17 9.07 11.90
CA GLU A 173 -10.02 9.71 10.58
C GLU A 173 -8.94 9.03 9.74
N LYS A 174 -7.79 8.70 10.33
CA LYS A 174 -6.73 7.95 9.64
C LYS A 174 -7.21 6.57 9.20
N ILE A 175 -7.97 5.86 10.03
CA ILE A 175 -8.57 4.56 9.68
C ILE A 175 -9.57 4.71 8.53
N GLN A 176 -10.45 5.70 8.60
CA GLN A 176 -11.42 6.01 7.54
C GLN A 176 -10.72 6.40 6.23
N MET A 177 -9.62 7.16 6.32
CA MET A 177 -8.79 7.50 5.16
C MET A 177 -8.25 6.22 4.51
N ALA A 178 -7.75 5.25 5.27
CA ALA A 178 -7.29 3.98 4.72
C ALA A 178 -8.43 3.20 4.04
N LEU A 179 -9.62 3.15 4.64
CA LEU A 179 -10.81 2.49 4.08
C LEU A 179 -11.32 3.16 2.80
N SER A 180 -11.13 4.47 2.65
CA SER A 180 -11.55 5.23 1.47
C SER A 180 -10.70 4.97 0.21
N ARG A 181 -9.52 4.35 0.35
CA ARG A 181 -8.55 4.15 -0.73
C ARG A 181 -8.55 2.69 -1.20
N SER A 182 -9.11 2.44 -2.39
CA SER A 182 -9.24 1.08 -2.95
C SER A 182 -7.90 0.35 -3.04
N ASN A 183 -6.86 0.99 -3.55
CA ASN A 183 -5.51 0.42 -3.67
C ASN A 183 -4.86 0.05 -2.32
N ILE A 184 -5.19 0.76 -1.23
CA ILE A 184 -4.79 0.41 0.14
C ILE A 184 -5.60 -0.79 0.61
N VAL A 185 -6.92 -0.75 0.46
CA VAL A 185 -7.83 -1.82 0.86
C VAL A 185 -7.47 -3.12 0.13
N ASP A 186 -7.14 -3.09 -1.16
CA ASP A 186 -6.79 -4.27 -1.95
C ASP A 186 -5.55 -5.01 -1.44
N LEU A 187 -4.68 -4.33 -0.67
CA LEU A 187 -3.51 -4.93 -0.04
C LEU A 187 -3.79 -5.58 1.32
N LEU A 188 -4.97 -5.34 1.90
CA LEU A 188 -5.35 -5.88 3.20
C LEU A 188 -5.85 -7.32 3.11
N GLU A 189 -5.55 -8.10 4.15
CA GLU A 189 -6.10 -9.43 4.32
C GLU A 189 -7.59 -9.38 4.68
N VAL A 190 -8.31 -10.46 4.35
CA VAL A 190 -9.75 -10.59 4.61
C VAL A 190 -10.09 -10.30 6.07
N LYS A 191 -9.28 -10.83 7.00
CA LYS A 191 -9.47 -10.60 8.43
C LYS A 191 -9.33 -9.11 8.79
N THR A 192 -8.23 -8.47 8.38
CA THR A 192 -7.99 -7.05 8.68
C THR A 192 -9.08 -6.15 8.09
N LYS A 193 -9.59 -6.45 6.89
CA LYS A 193 -10.74 -5.75 6.30
C LYS A 193 -11.99 -5.87 7.17
N SER A 194 -12.28 -7.08 7.63
CA SER A 194 -13.42 -7.32 8.53
C SER A 194 -13.27 -6.54 9.84
N ASP A 195 -12.08 -6.57 10.44
CA ASP A 195 -11.80 -5.86 11.70
C ASP A 195 -11.97 -4.34 11.53
N LEU A 196 -11.49 -3.76 10.42
CA LEU A 196 -11.64 -2.33 10.13
C LEU A 196 -13.09 -1.93 9.86
N ASN A 197 -13.85 -2.76 9.14
CA ASN A 197 -15.27 -2.48 8.87
C ASN A 197 -16.12 -2.48 10.14
N ASN A 198 -15.74 -3.27 11.15
CA ASN A 198 -16.44 -3.34 12.43
C ASN A 198 -15.90 -2.33 13.46
N PHE A 199 -14.77 -1.68 13.17
CA PHE A 199 -14.04 -0.86 14.14
C PHE A 199 -14.86 0.33 14.65
N ASP A 200 -15.61 1.01 13.77
CA ASP A 200 -16.46 2.14 14.15
C ASP A 200 -17.56 1.70 15.15
N ALA A 201 -18.14 0.51 14.94
CA ALA A 201 -19.12 -0.06 15.86
C ALA A 201 -18.49 -0.40 17.22
N ASP A 202 -17.32 -1.03 17.23
CA ASP A 202 -16.59 -1.38 18.45
C ASP A 202 -16.25 -0.14 19.29
N ILE A 203 -15.74 0.92 18.65
CA ILE A 203 -15.41 2.17 19.35
C ILE A 203 -16.67 2.87 19.86
N ASN A 204 -17.75 2.87 19.08
CA ASN A 204 -19.02 3.46 19.49
C ASN A 204 -19.62 2.75 20.71
N GLU A 205 -19.49 1.42 20.78
CA GLU A 205 -19.89 0.63 21.95
C GLU A 205 -19.05 1.01 23.19
N ILE A 206 -17.72 1.02 23.07
CA ILE A 206 -16.80 1.37 24.17
C ILE A 206 -17.10 2.77 24.71
N LEU A 207 -17.21 3.77 23.82
CA LEU A 207 -17.50 5.15 24.22
C LEU A 207 -18.89 5.28 24.85
N SER A 208 -19.88 4.55 24.34
CA SER A 208 -21.24 4.52 24.90
C SER A 208 -21.22 4.04 26.35
N GLU A 209 -20.54 2.93 26.61
CA GLU A 209 -20.45 2.37 27.96
C GLU A 209 -19.75 3.32 28.94
N ILE A 210 -18.68 3.98 28.49
CA ILE A 210 -17.91 4.91 29.32
C ILE A 210 -18.76 6.14 29.67
N ILE A 211 -19.43 6.73 28.68
CA ILE A 211 -20.30 7.89 28.91
C ILE A 211 -21.48 7.50 29.82
N LEU A 212 -22.13 6.35 29.59
CA LEU A 212 -23.22 5.86 30.45
C LEU A 212 -22.78 5.69 31.90
N LYS A 213 -21.56 5.18 32.14
CA LYS A 213 -21.03 5.05 33.50
C LYS A 213 -20.76 6.40 34.16
N GLY A 214 -20.28 7.39 33.41
CA GLY A 214 -20.17 8.77 33.90
C GLY A 214 -21.55 9.33 34.28
N LEU A 215 -22.54 9.19 33.41
CA LEU A 215 -23.92 9.62 33.69
C LEU A 215 -24.50 8.95 34.95
N CYS A 216 -24.28 7.65 35.13
CA CYS A 216 -24.69 6.94 36.35
C CYS A 216 -23.96 7.44 37.61
N SER A 217 -22.74 7.96 37.48
CA SER A 217 -21.97 8.52 38.60
C SER A 217 -22.52 9.89 38.99
N ILE A 218 -22.85 10.73 38.00
CA ILE A 218 -23.58 11.99 38.18
C ILE A 218 -24.91 11.77 38.89
N GLU A 219 -25.70 10.78 38.46
CA GLU A 219 -26.98 10.44 39.10
C GLU A 219 -26.82 10.13 40.60
N LYS A 220 -25.76 9.41 40.98
CA LYS A 220 -25.46 9.13 42.40
C LYS A 220 -25.10 10.39 43.18
N LEU A 221 -24.36 11.33 42.58
CA LEU A 221 -24.04 12.61 43.20
C LEU A 221 -25.31 13.41 43.48
N MET A 222 -26.26 13.42 42.54
CA MET A 222 -27.57 14.06 42.73
C MET A 222 -28.37 13.43 43.88
N VAL A 223 -28.37 12.10 43.99
CA VAL A 223 -29.07 11.37 45.08
C VAL A 223 -28.45 11.65 46.45
N THR A 224 -27.19 12.08 46.51
CA THR A 224 -26.45 12.35 47.75
C THR A 224 -26.30 13.86 48.03
N ASP A 225 -27.10 14.70 47.38
CA ASP A 225 -27.12 16.17 47.51
C ASP A 225 -25.81 16.89 47.12
N HIS A 226 -24.92 16.24 46.35
CA HIS A 226 -23.69 16.83 45.81
C HIS A 226 -23.94 17.54 44.47
N PHE A 227 -24.89 18.49 44.44
CA PHE A 227 -25.39 19.10 43.19
C PHE A 227 -24.33 19.87 42.39
N ALA A 228 -23.41 20.57 43.06
CA ALA A 228 -22.36 21.31 42.36
C ALA A 228 -21.42 20.40 41.57
N GLU A 229 -21.08 19.22 42.14
CA GLU A 229 -20.26 18.21 41.49
C GLU A 229 -21.02 17.53 40.35
N ALA A 230 -22.32 17.27 40.55
CA ALA A 230 -23.20 16.73 39.52
C ALA A 230 -23.34 17.67 38.31
N GLU A 231 -23.55 18.98 38.53
CA GLU A 231 -23.58 19.98 37.45
C GLU A 231 -22.26 20.04 36.67
N GLN A 232 -21.12 20.03 37.37
CA GLN A 232 -19.82 20.07 36.72
C GLN A 232 -19.57 18.80 35.91
N GLY A 233 -19.88 17.62 36.45
CA GLY A 233 -19.82 16.37 35.72
C GLY A 233 -20.70 16.40 34.47
N MET A 234 -21.91 16.97 34.58
CA MET A 234 -22.84 17.07 33.45
C MET A 234 -22.32 18.01 32.35
N LYS A 235 -21.70 19.13 32.72
CA LYS A 235 -21.02 20.03 31.76
C LYS A 235 -19.89 19.29 31.04
N ASN A 236 -19.09 18.52 31.77
CA ASN A 236 -17.96 17.79 31.22
C ASN A 236 -18.41 16.70 30.24
N ILE A 237 -19.40 15.87 30.61
CA ILE A 237 -19.95 14.87 29.70
C ILE A 237 -20.59 15.52 28.46
N SER A 238 -21.32 16.62 28.64
CA SER A 238 -21.93 17.35 27.53
C SER A 238 -20.88 17.90 26.56
N HIS A 239 -19.72 18.33 27.07
CA HIS A 239 -18.59 18.74 26.24
C HIS A 239 -18.00 17.55 25.47
N VAL A 240 -17.76 16.42 26.14
CA VAL A 240 -17.25 15.19 25.49
C VAL A 240 -18.19 14.71 24.38
N GLN A 241 -19.50 14.66 24.63
CA GLN A 241 -20.48 14.31 23.60
C GLN A 241 -20.41 15.25 22.39
N ARG A 242 -20.22 16.56 22.63
CA ARG A 242 -20.07 17.56 21.57
C ARG A 242 -18.80 17.35 20.75
N GLU A 243 -17.68 17.07 21.41
CA GLU A 243 -16.40 16.84 20.72
C GLU A 243 -16.43 15.58 19.86
N LEU A 244 -17.16 14.55 20.29
CA LEU A 244 -17.32 13.28 19.58
C LEU A 244 -18.44 13.29 18.52
N ILE A 245 -19.11 14.42 18.28
CA ILE A 245 -20.14 14.55 17.23
C ILE A 245 -19.56 14.10 15.88
N GLY A 246 -20.30 13.24 15.18
CA GLY A 246 -19.91 12.68 13.88
C GLY A 246 -19.04 11.43 13.95
N TYR A 247 -18.47 11.11 15.12
CA TYR A 247 -17.68 9.89 15.37
C TYR A 247 -18.39 8.92 16.34
N PHE A 248 -19.42 9.41 17.05
CA PHE A 248 -20.13 8.70 18.09
C PHE A 248 -21.64 8.99 18.01
N THR A 249 -22.46 7.95 18.14
CA THR A 249 -23.93 8.08 18.18
C THR A 249 -24.52 6.99 19.07
N SER A 250 -25.29 7.38 20.10
CA SER A 250 -25.89 6.43 21.04
C SER A 250 -27.17 6.95 21.67
N ASP A 251 -28.31 6.42 21.20
CA ASP A 251 -29.64 6.75 21.72
C ASP A 251 -29.77 6.56 23.23
N ARG A 252 -29.06 5.57 23.79
CA ARG A 252 -29.07 5.29 25.23
C ARG A 252 -28.40 6.40 26.02
N VAL A 253 -27.26 6.88 25.54
CA VAL A 253 -26.54 8.02 26.11
C VAL A 253 -27.40 9.28 26.01
N ASP A 254 -27.99 9.55 24.85
CA ASP A 254 -28.80 10.74 24.61
C ASP A 254 -30.04 10.79 25.52
N LYS A 255 -30.75 9.66 25.65
CA LYS A 255 -31.89 9.54 26.58
C LYS A 255 -31.47 9.79 28.02
N LYS A 256 -30.40 9.15 28.49
CA LYS A 256 -29.95 9.30 29.89
C LYS A 256 -29.42 10.70 30.19
N THR A 257 -28.74 11.32 29.23
CA THR A 257 -28.28 12.71 29.29
C THR A 257 -29.46 13.65 29.46
N THR A 258 -30.53 13.45 28.69
CA THR A 258 -31.75 14.28 28.74
C THR A 258 -32.47 14.10 30.07
N GLU A 259 -32.67 12.85 30.52
CA GLU A 259 -33.30 12.52 31.80
C GLU A 259 -32.59 13.19 32.99
N LEU A 260 -31.25 13.19 33.03
CA LEU A 260 -30.49 13.79 34.12
C LEU A 260 -30.50 15.33 34.08
N ARG A 261 -30.51 15.93 32.88
CA ARG A 261 -30.64 17.39 32.75
C ARG A 261 -32.00 17.91 33.22
N GLU A 262 -33.07 17.13 33.09
CA GLU A 262 -34.39 17.52 33.58
C GLU A 262 -34.52 17.45 35.10
N LYS A 263 -33.63 16.68 35.76
CA LYS A 263 -33.60 16.51 37.22
C LYS A 263 -32.66 17.50 37.94
N LEU A 264 -31.71 18.11 37.23
CA LEU A 264 -30.79 19.14 37.73
C LEU A 264 -31.41 20.54 37.56
#